data_AF-A0A835PNW6-F1
#
_entry.id   AF-A0A835PNW6-F1
#
_cell.length_a   1.000
_cell.length_b   1.000
_cell.length_c   1.000
_cell.angle_alpha   90.00
_cell.angle_beta   90.00
_cell.angle_gamma   90.00
#
_symmetry.space_group_name_H-M   'P 1'
#
loop_
_entity.id
_entity.type
_entity.pdbx_description
1 polymer ?
#
loop_
_entity_poly.entity_id
_entity_poly.type
_entity_poly.pdbx_seq_one_letter_code
_entity_poly.pdbx_strand_id
1 'polypeptide(L)'
;MGPILVYPTNRTKWDDRMIAMTPEEEVFYSVGLLLSAEKDDLVFLEKQNAEILQFCEQNGIKFKLYLPVYRRREEWKKHFGGKWKRFEEMKMKYDPKAILAPGQGIFT
;
A
#
# COMPACT_ATOMS: atom_id res chain seq x y z
N MET A 1 -15.16 12.25 -12.18
CA MET A 1 -14.16 11.93 -13.24
C MET A 1 -12.75 12.33 -12.78
N GLY A 2 -11.71 11.52 -13.04
CA GLY A 2 -10.33 11.81 -12.60
C GLY A 2 -9.26 11.05 -13.40
N PRO A 3 -7.97 11.41 -13.28
CA PRO A 3 -6.92 10.85 -14.13
C PRO A 3 -6.52 9.43 -13.74
N ILE A 4 -6.09 8.66 -14.74
CA ILE A 4 -5.40 7.38 -14.57
C ILE A 4 -3.94 7.60 -14.94
N LEU A 5 -3.04 7.39 -13.97
CA LEU A 5 -1.60 7.49 -14.17
C LEU A 5 -1.01 6.10 -14.32
N VAL A 6 -0.19 5.90 -15.35
CA VAL A 6 0.57 4.66 -15.57
C VAL A 6 1.94 5.03 -16.10
N TYR A 7 2.99 4.74 -15.34
CA TYR A 7 4.37 4.99 -15.77
C TYR A 7 5.37 4.05 -15.08
N PRO A 8 6.48 3.69 -15.76
CA PRO A 8 7.50 2.80 -15.21
C PRO A 8 8.40 3.54 -14.21
N THR A 9 8.94 2.80 -13.25
CA THR A 9 9.91 3.25 -12.26
C THR A 9 11.01 2.21 -12.10
N ASN A 10 12.26 2.64 -12.02
CA ASN A 10 13.40 1.76 -11.79
C ASN A 10 13.59 1.52 -10.29
N ARG A 11 13.54 0.25 -9.87
CA ARG A 11 13.78 -0.18 -8.49
C ARG A 11 15.17 0.21 -7.98
N THR A 12 16.16 0.35 -8.87
CA THR A 12 17.51 0.83 -8.53
C THR A 12 17.55 2.24 -7.92
N LYS A 13 16.46 3.02 -8.04
CA LYS A 13 16.31 4.33 -7.40
C LYS A 13 15.70 4.28 -6.00
N TRP A 14 15.34 3.08 -5.51
CA TRP A 14 14.74 2.85 -4.21
C TRP A 14 15.75 2.21 -3.25
N ASP A 15 15.91 2.80 -2.07
CA ASP A 15 16.79 2.24 -1.03
C ASP A 15 16.07 1.17 -0.23
N ASP A 16 16.48 -0.08 -0.38
CA ASP A 16 15.88 -1.22 0.30
C ASP A 16 16.01 -1.18 1.84
N ARG A 17 16.90 -0.33 2.37
CA ARG A 17 17.01 -0.09 3.82
C ARG A 17 15.85 0.74 4.35
N MET A 18 15.09 1.43 3.50
CA MET A 18 13.87 2.15 3.88
C MET A 18 12.70 1.18 4.04
N ILE A 19 11.66 1.64 4.75
CA ILE A 19 10.46 0.85 5.05
C ILE A 19 9.42 0.86 3.91
N ALA A 20 9.62 1.68 2.87
CA ALA A 20 8.76 1.69 1.70
C ALA A 20 8.79 0.30 1.01
N MET A 21 7.61 -0.13 0.55
CA MET A 21 7.43 -1.41 -0.13
C MET A 21 7.24 -1.19 -1.62
N THR A 22 8.02 -1.88 -2.43
CA THR A 22 7.94 -1.91 -3.89
C THR A 22 7.91 -3.36 -4.38
N PRO A 23 7.38 -3.62 -5.60
CA PRO A 23 7.57 -4.91 -6.27
C PRO A 23 9.05 -5.28 -6.42
N GLU A 24 9.36 -6.57 -6.51
CA GLU A 24 10.74 -7.10 -6.56
C GLU A 24 11.43 -6.93 -7.92
N GLU A 25 10.63 -6.66 -8.96
CA GLU A 25 11.11 -6.47 -10.33
C GLU A 25 12.02 -5.23 -10.47
N GLU A 26 12.97 -5.28 -11.41
CA GLU A 26 13.89 -4.17 -11.69
C GLU A 26 13.15 -2.91 -12.16
N VAL A 27 12.11 -3.10 -12.97
CA VAL A 27 11.19 -2.06 -13.41
C VAL A 27 9.79 -2.45 -12.93
N PHE A 28 9.11 -1.53 -12.26
CA PHE A 28 7.71 -1.70 -11.89
C PHE A 28 6.91 -0.46 -12.26
N TYR A 29 5.60 -0.61 -12.44
CA TYR A 29 4.73 0.50 -12.81
C TYR A 29 4.06 1.12 -11.60
N SER A 30 4.09 2.45 -11.51
CA SER A 30 3.15 3.18 -10.67
C SER A 30 1.83 3.28 -11.42
N VAL A 31 0.77 2.75 -10.81
CA VAL A 31 -0.60 2.80 -11.34
C VAL A 31 -1.46 3.56 -10.33
N GLY A 32 -1.91 4.75 -10.71
CA GLY A 32 -2.73 5.62 -9.87
C GLY A 32 -4.11 5.82 -10.47
N LEU A 33 -5.13 5.25 -9.83
CA LEU A 33 -6.54 5.46 -10.19
C LEU A 33 -7.10 6.62 -9.35
N LEU A 34 -6.91 7.85 -9.81
CA LEU A 34 -7.23 9.06 -9.04
C LEU A 34 -8.66 9.53 -9.33
N LEU A 35 -9.62 8.63 -9.12
CA LEU A 35 -11.03 8.86 -9.43
C LEU A 35 -11.69 9.69 -8.33
N SER A 36 -12.35 10.79 -8.73
CA SER A 36 -13.17 11.60 -7.82
C SER A 36 -14.59 11.03 -7.77
N ALA A 37 -15.06 10.72 -6.57
CA ALA A 37 -16.44 10.32 -6.31
C ALA A 37 -17.38 11.53 -6.36
N GLU A 38 -18.48 11.41 -7.10
CA GLU A 38 -19.64 12.28 -6.96
C GLU A 38 -20.63 11.67 -5.96
N LYS A 39 -21.72 12.38 -5.66
CA LYS A 39 -22.57 12.14 -4.47
C LYS A 39 -23.00 10.67 -4.29
N ASP A 40 -23.32 9.98 -5.37
CA ASP A 40 -23.87 8.62 -5.34
C ASP A 40 -22.87 7.55 -5.87
N ASP A 41 -21.66 7.95 -6.27
CA ASP A 41 -20.69 7.08 -6.94
C ASP A 41 -19.72 6.38 -5.98
N LEU A 42 -19.64 6.81 -4.72
CA LEU A 42 -18.63 6.33 -3.78
C LEU A 42 -18.66 4.80 -3.63
N VAL A 43 -19.85 4.24 -3.39
CA VAL A 43 -20.02 2.78 -3.21
C VAL A 43 -19.62 2.02 -4.48
N PHE A 44 -19.95 2.57 -5.66
CA PHE A 44 -19.55 2.00 -6.94
C PHE A 44 -18.03 2.00 -7.11
N LEU A 45 -17.36 3.12 -6.82
CA LEU A 45 -15.90 3.24 -6.93
C LEU A 45 -15.17 2.36 -5.92
N GLU A 46 -15.68 2.24 -4.69
CA GLU A 46 -15.13 1.32 -3.69
C GLU A 46 -15.24 -0.14 -4.16
N LYS A 47 -16.39 -0.52 -4.74
CA LYS A 47 -16.59 -1.85 -5.32
C LYS A 47 -15.63 -2.10 -6.48
N GLN A 48 -15.50 -1.14 -7.41
CA GLN A 48 -14.57 -1.25 -8.53
C GLN A 48 -13.12 -1.40 -8.07
N ASN A 49 -12.69 -0.62 -7.07
CA ASN A 49 -11.35 -0.77 -6.48
C ASN A 49 -11.14 -2.17 -5.90
N ALA A 50 -12.14 -2.72 -5.20
CA ALA A 50 -12.08 -4.08 -4.67
C ALA A 50 -11.97 -5.14 -5.78
N GLU A 51 -12.74 -5.00 -6.86
CA GLU A 51 -12.69 -5.89 -8.04
C GLU A 51 -11.32 -5.88 -8.71
N ILE A 52 -10.68 -4.71 -8.84
CA ILE A 52 -9.33 -4.58 -9.40
C ILE A 52 -8.30 -5.31 -8.54
N LEU A 53 -8.35 -5.14 -7.22
CA LEU A 53 -7.43 -5.85 -6.30
C LEU A 53 -7.66 -7.35 -6.32
N GLN A 54 -8.92 -7.78 -6.38
CA GLN A 54 -9.28 -9.20 -6.50
C GLN A 54 -8.76 -9.79 -7.81
N PHE A 55 -8.91 -9.06 -8.93
CA PHE A 55 -8.35 -9.45 -10.22
C PHE A 55 -6.83 -9.63 -10.13
N CYS A 56 -6.12 -8.69 -9.50
CA CYS A 56 -4.67 -8.81 -9.34
C CYS A 56 -4.27 -10.04 -8.51
N GLU A 57 -4.94 -10.30 -7.38
CA GLU A 57 -4.67 -11.49 -6.56
C GLU A 57 -4.98 -12.80 -7.31
N GLN A 58 -6.12 -12.88 -8.01
CA GLN A 58 -6.53 -14.07 -8.77
C GLN A 58 -5.59 -14.41 -9.92
N ASN A 59 -5.00 -13.39 -10.55
CA ASN A 59 -4.05 -13.56 -11.64
C ASN A 59 -2.58 -13.63 -11.14
N GLY A 60 -2.37 -13.68 -9.83
CA GLY A 60 -1.04 -13.81 -9.23
C GLY A 60 -0.13 -12.59 -9.42
N ILE A 61 -0.70 -11.43 -9.78
CA ILE A 61 0.05 -10.17 -9.95
C ILE A 61 0.62 -9.75 -8.60
N LYS A 62 1.95 -9.63 -8.51
CA LYS A 62 2.65 -9.29 -7.26
C LYS A 62 2.71 -7.77 -7.03
N PHE A 63 1.55 -7.16 -6.81
CA PHE A 63 1.44 -5.72 -6.56
C PHE A 63 1.78 -5.34 -5.11
N LYS A 64 2.12 -4.06 -4.92
CA LYS A 64 2.17 -3.39 -3.62
C LYS A 64 1.30 -2.15 -3.68
N LEU A 65 0.36 -2.01 -2.75
CA LEU A 65 -0.42 -0.78 -2.63
C LEU A 65 0.48 0.35 -2.16
N TYR A 66 0.44 1.48 -2.86
CA TYR A 66 1.01 2.74 -2.39
C TYR A 66 -0.09 3.56 -1.72
N LEU A 67 0.19 4.12 -0.54
CA LEU A 67 -0.80 4.77 0.33
C LEU A 67 -1.97 3.85 0.75
N PRO A 68 -1.70 2.62 1.24
CA PRO A 68 -2.78 1.72 1.64
C PRO A 68 -3.46 2.19 2.94
N VAL A 69 -4.73 1.83 3.07
CA VAL A 69 -5.45 1.86 4.34
C VAL A 69 -5.87 0.43 4.66
N TYR A 70 -5.13 -0.21 5.56
CA TYR A 70 -5.50 -1.53 6.08
C TYR A 70 -6.14 -1.38 7.47
N ARG A 71 -7.10 -2.25 7.78
CA ARG A 71 -7.85 -2.20 9.05
C ARG A 71 -7.31 -3.17 10.09
N ARG A 72 -6.49 -4.14 9.68
CA ARG A 72 -5.95 -5.18 10.54
C ARG A 72 -4.43 -5.23 10.47
N ARG A 73 -3.80 -5.49 11.61
CA ARG A 73 -2.34 -5.61 11.72
C ARG A 73 -1.78 -6.73 10.84
N GLU A 74 -2.55 -7.80 10.63
CA GLU A 74 -2.17 -8.93 9.77
C GLU A 74 -2.02 -8.50 8.30
N GLU A 75 -2.86 -7.57 7.85
CA GLU A 75 -2.80 -7.01 6.50
C GLU A 75 -1.53 -6.16 6.35
N TRP A 76 -1.17 -5.38 7.38
CA TRP A 76 0.11 -4.68 7.45
C TRP A 76 1.31 -5.64 7.45
N LYS A 77 1.26 -6.73 8.22
CA LYS A 77 2.30 -7.78 8.19
C LYS A 77 2.46 -8.37 6.79
N LYS A 78 1.36 -8.69 6.10
CA LYS A 78 1.39 -9.16 4.69
C LYS A 78 2.00 -8.09 3.77
N HIS A 79 1.64 -6.82 3.95
CA HIS A 79 2.16 -5.70 3.16
C HIS A 79 3.68 -5.56 3.27
N PHE A 80 4.19 -5.46 4.50
CA PHE A 80 5.62 -5.30 4.78
C PHE A 80 6.44 -6.57 4.56
N GLY A 81 5.82 -7.75 4.66
CA GLY A 81 6.48 -9.04 4.47
C GLY A 81 7.74 -9.16 5.35
N GLY A 82 8.88 -9.48 4.72
CA GLY A 82 10.16 -9.63 5.41
C GLY A 82 10.64 -8.38 6.16
N LYS A 83 10.15 -7.18 5.82
CA LYS A 83 10.53 -5.94 6.53
C LYS A 83 9.74 -5.71 7.83
N TRP A 84 8.69 -6.49 8.11
CA TRP A 84 7.80 -6.27 9.27
C TRP A 84 8.55 -6.23 10.60
N LYS A 85 9.43 -7.21 10.87
CA LYS A 85 10.17 -7.30 12.12
C LYS A 85 11.00 -6.03 12.40
N ARG A 86 11.74 -5.57 11.40
CA ARG A 86 12.54 -4.34 11.48
C ARG A 86 11.64 -3.12 11.71
N PHE A 87 10.49 -3.04 11.04
CA PHE A 87 9.55 -1.94 11.22
C PHE A 87 9.01 -1.87 12.67
N GLU A 88 8.66 -3.02 13.25
CA GLU A 88 8.21 -3.15 14.63
C GLU A 88 9.32 -2.77 15.64
N GLU A 89 10.56 -3.22 15.41
CA GLU A 89 11.71 -2.81 16.23
C GLU A 89 11.93 -1.29 16.21
N MET A 90 11.81 -0.66 15.04
CA MET A 90 11.92 0.80 14.91
C MET A 90 10.74 1.51 15.59
N LYS A 91 9.52 0.98 15.50
CA LYS A 91 8.36 1.53 16.22
C LYS A 91 8.60 1.51 17.72
N MET A 92 9.06 0.40 18.27
CA MET A 92 9.37 0.28 19.71
C MET A 92 10.50 1.23 20.14
N LYS A 93 11.50 1.43 19.28
CA LYS A 93 12.62 2.33 19.58
C LYS A 93 12.21 3.81 19.60
N TYR A 94 11.37 4.24 18.66
CA TYR A 94 11.11 5.67 18.42
C TYR A 94 9.72 6.15 18.85
N ASP A 95 8.73 5.25 18.97
CA ASP A 95 7.40 5.55 19.49
C ASP A 95 6.82 4.34 20.27
N PRO A 96 7.44 4.01 21.43
CA PRO A 96 7.05 2.86 22.25
C PRO A 96 5.63 2.95 22.81
N LYS A 97 5.04 4.15 22.85
CA LYS A 97 3.67 4.39 23.34
C LYS A 97 2.63 4.42 22.23
N ALA A 98 3.05 4.19 20.98
CA ALA A 98 2.19 4.20 19.79
C ALA A 98 1.34 5.47 19.64
N ILE A 99 1.91 6.64 19.97
CA ILE A 99 1.20 7.93 19.93
C ILE A 99 1.16 8.48 18.50
N LEU A 100 2.17 8.19 17.69
CA LEU A 100 2.35 8.78 16.37
C LEU A 100 1.53 8.05 15.31
N ALA A 101 0.80 8.84 14.53
CA ALA A 101 0.03 8.44 13.36
C ALA A 101 -1.00 7.30 13.60
N PRO A 102 -1.91 7.44 14.59
CA PRO A 102 -2.90 6.40 14.90
C PRO A 102 -3.83 6.09 13.72
N GLY A 103 -4.09 7.06 12.84
CA GLY A 103 -4.93 6.87 11.64
C GLY A 103 -4.38 5.87 10.62
N GLN A 104 -3.12 5.45 10.74
CA GLN A 104 -2.56 4.36 9.91
C GLN A 104 -3.06 2.98 10.36
N GLY A 105 -3.57 2.84 11.59
CA GLY A 105 -4.13 1.58 12.08
C GLY A 105 -3.12 0.43 12.18
N ILE A 106 -1.81 0.72 12.33
CA ILE A 106 -0.77 -0.31 12.36
C ILE A 106 -0.50 -0.85 13.77
N PHE A 107 -0.49 0.06 14.76
CA PHE A 107 -0.10 -0.22 16.15
C PHE A 107 -1.09 0.32 17.18
N THR A 108 -2.29 0.67 16.73
CA THR A 108 -3.40 1.16 17.56
C THR A 108 -4.52 0.15 17.63
#